data_AF-A0A3Q9G5V8-F1
#
_entry.id   AF-A0A3Q9G5V8-F1
#
_cell.length_a   1.000
_cell.length_b   1.000
_cell.length_c   1.000
_cell.angle_alpha   90.00
_cell.angle_beta   90.00
_cell.angle_gamma   90.00
#
_symmetry.space_group_name_H-M   'P 1'
#
loop_
_entity.id
_entity.type
_entity.pdbx_description
1 polymer ?
#
loop_
_entity_poly.entity_id
_entity_poly.type
_entity_poly.pdbx_seq_one_letter_code
_entity_poly.pdbx_strand_id
1 'polypeptide(L)'
;MRGSQSNSGVSSVWSAAGIVASVVAILLAVTFGVAANPSGTSLPANPNFASGGTAQAGAAVEPTGETTEVEVTMTADMTYEPSVIEVPAGDELVVTLINEDDKNGHDLVIGDVESSRIQPGKSETVNFGVQSYSQEGYCSVAGHKQMGMTLDVVVTGGSSSAVDAGGHAGHAAPAAIPDVVDAEVSEVYPAKLEPLESTDEPVTHELTFTVTEVPLEVAPGLWQTRWTFNGSSMGPTLHGKVGDKFIITLVNDGTIGHSIDFHAGALAPDVPMRTIAPGESLVYEYTAERAGIWMYHCSTAPMSTHIASGMHGAVIIEPADIDPVDHEFVIVQSEVYLANEAHSPEEAEEVNADKIANGTPDRVVFNGIANQYDQERFEVKTGERVRFWVLDAGPNVPFAFHIVGGQFDTYWIEGAYHLRQGVSSSGATDGGSQVLSLLPAEGGFVELEFPEAGNYSVVNHIMSEAERGAHGYVHVTD
;
A
#
# COMPACT_ATOMS: atom_id res chain seq x y z
N MET A 1 67.88 17.12 -6.52
CA MET A 1 67.45 16.92 -7.94
C MET A 1 66.55 18.11 -8.29
N ARG A 2 66.77 18.86 -9.38
CA ARG A 2 66.07 18.72 -10.69
C ARG A 2 64.56 18.41 -10.54
N GLY A 3 63.62 19.21 -11.03
CA GLY A 3 63.70 20.53 -11.69
C GLY A 3 62.30 21.20 -11.69
N SER A 4 62.19 22.52 -11.45
CA SER A 4 62.22 23.60 -12.46
C SER A 4 60.94 23.73 -13.30
N GLN A 5 60.22 24.86 -13.11
CA GLN A 5 59.09 25.28 -13.95
C GLN A 5 59.51 25.59 -15.40
N SER A 6 58.56 25.54 -16.32
CA SER A 6 58.52 26.42 -17.51
C SER A 6 57.08 26.85 -17.78
N ASN A 7 56.89 28.12 -18.15
CA ASN A 7 55.59 28.83 -18.14
C ASN A 7 55.22 29.35 -19.54
N SER A 8 54.03 29.95 -19.66
CA SER A 8 53.52 30.81 -20.76
C SER A 8 53.05 30.14 -22.06
N GLY A 9 52.03 30.73 -22.71
CA GLY A 9 51.50 30.27 -24.00
C GLY A 9 50.05 30.70 -24.33
N VAL A 10 49.67 31.96 -24.11
CA VAL A 10 48.28 32.44 -24.33
C VAL A 10 47.99 32.71 -25.81
N SER A 11 46.86 32.23 -26.37
CA SER A 11 45.87 33.00 -27.16
C SER A 11 44.85 32.14 -27.95
N SER A 12 43.72 32.76 -28.30
CA SER A 12 42.69 32.33 -29.27
C SER A 12 43.15 32.64 -30.72
N VAL A 13 42.46 32.34 -31.85
CA VAL A 13 41.02 32.41 -32.21
C VAL A 13 40.68 31.41 -33.34
N TRP A 14 39.38 31.16 -33.55
CA TRP A 14 38.79 30.40 -34.67
C TRP A 14 39.13 30.93 -36.08
N SER A 15 39.29 30.04 -37.05
CA SER A 15 38.61 30.06 -38.38
C SER A 15 39.07 28.88 -39.28
N ALA A 16 38.38 28.62 -40.39
CA ALA A 16 38.43 27.35 -41.14
C ALA A 16 38.95 27.46 -42.60
N ALA A 17 39.41 26.34 -43.18
CA ALA A 17 39.18 25.94 -44.60
C ALA A 17 39.75 24.53 -44.93
N GLY A 18 39.07 23.77 -45.83
CA GLY A 18 39.51 22.44 -46.35
C GLY A 18 38.61 21.28 -45.90
N ILE A 19 37.57 20.75 -46.62
CA ILE A 19 37.20 20.73 -48.05
C ILE A 19 38.16 19.82 -48.86
N VAL A 20 37.78 18.75 -49.59
CA VAL A 20 36.49 18.12 -50.04
C VAL A 20 36.56 16.56 -49.82
N ALA A 21 35.60 15.64 -50.05
CA ALA A 21 34.19 15.52 -50.52
C ALA A 21 33.63 14.17 -49.94
N SER A 22 32.50 13.51 -50.30
CA SER A 22 31.47 13.60 -51.35
C SER A 22 30.10 13.12 -50.83
N VAL A 23 28.99 13.60 -51.41
CA VAL A 23 27.60 13.17 -51.09
C VAL A 23 26.76 13.05 -52.37
N VAL A 24 25.85 12.06 -52.40
CA VAL A 24 24.71 11.92 -53.32
C VAL A 24 23.58 11.31 -52.46
N ALA A 25 22.52 12.00 -51.98
CA ALA A 25 21.48 12.82 -52.64
C ALA A 25 20.56 11.96 -53.53
N ILE A 26 19.27 11.77 -53.20
CA ILE A 26 18.11 12.68 -53.39
C ILE A 26 16.93 12.03 -52.58
N LEU A 27 16.18 12.67 -51.67
CA LEU A 27 15.17 13.76 -51.80
C LEU A 27 13.95 13.35 -52.69
N LEU A 28 12.71 13.84 -52.56
CA LEU A 28 12.11 14.92 -51.76
C LEU A 28 10.57 14.72 -51.70
N ALA A 29 9.91 14.97 -50.55
CA ALA A 29 8.52 15.46 -50.48
C ALA A 29 8.19 15.96 -49.06
N VAL A 30 7.52 17.12 -48.94
CA VAL A 30 7.09 17.74 -47.67
C VAL A 30 5.80 18.53 -47.92
N THR A 31 4.77 18.40 -47.05
CA THR A 31 4.02 19.49 -46.38
C THR A 31 2.71 19.01 -45.73
N PHE A 32 2.54 19.35 -44.44
CA PHE A 32 1.30 19.71 -43.71
C PHE A 32 -0.04 18.98 -43.96
N GLY A 33 -0.59 18.42 -42.87
CA GLY A 33 -1.99 17.97 -42.75
C GLY A 33 -2.44 17.95 -41.29
N VAL A 34 -3.43 18.80 -40.97
CA VAL A 34 -3.99 19.08 -39.63
C VAL A 34 -4.64 17.85 -38.96
N ALA A 35 -4.74 17.90 -37.63
CA ALA A 35 -5.31 16.90 -36.72
C ALA A 35 -6.64 16.25 -37.16
N ALA A 36 -6.73 14.93 -36.90
CA ALA A 36 -7.95 14.22 -36.58
C ALA A 36 -7.61 12.98 -35.73
N ASN A 37 -8.40 12.71 -34.69
CA ASN A 37 -8.42 11.42 -34.01
C ASN A 37 -9.50 10.54 -34.68
N PRO A 38 -9.17 9.31 -35.12
CA PRO A 38 -10.15 8.27 -35.35
C PRO A 38 -9.92 7.09 -34.41
N SER A 39 -10.79 6.96 -33.41
CA SER A 39 -11.03 5.69 -32.75
C SER A 39 -11.56 4.65 -33.75
N GLY A 40 -11.18 3.38 -33.57
CA GLY A 40 -11.80 2.25 -34.27
C GLY A 40 -11.17 1.84 -35.61
N THR A 41 -10.08 1.08 -35.54
CA THR A 41 -9.79 0.04 -36.55
C THR A 41 -9.68 -1.32 -35.85
N SER A 42 -10.77 -2.09 -35.90
CA SER A 42 -10.78 -3.47 -35.45
C SER A 42 -9.87 -4.33 -36.33
N LEU A 43 -9.02 -5.15 -35.70
CA LEU A 43 -8.39 -6.27 -36.39
C LEU A 43 -9.47 -7.33 -36.72
N PRO A 44 -9.34 -8.06 -37.83
CA PRO A 44 -10.40 -8.97 -38.29
C PRO A 44 -10.61 -10.12 -37.29
N ALA A 45 -11.86 -10.31 -36.87
CA ALA A 45 -12.22 -11.35 -35.92
C ALA A 45 -11.91 -12.75 -36.49
N ASN A 46 -11.10 -13.52 -35.76
CA ASN A 46 -10.91 -14.95 -36.01
C ASN A 46 -12.20 -15.68 -35.61
N PRO A 47 -12.96 -16.32 -36.52
CA PRO A 47 -14.36 -16.68 -36.31
C PRO A 47 -14.59 -17.93 -35.41
N ASN A 48 -13.66 -18.22 -34.50
CA ASN A 48 -13.60 -19.46 -33.72
C ASN A 48 -13.69 -19.25 -32.20
N PHE A 49 -14.03 -18.04 -31.73
CA PHE A 49 -14.34 -17.76 -30.32
C PHE A 49 -15.81 -17.40 -30.17
N ALA A 50 -16.63 -18.41 -29.88
CA ALA A 50 -17.94 -18.20 -29.28
C ALA A 50 -17.75 -17.99 -27.77
N SER A 51 -18.24 -16.87 -27.25
CA SER A 51 -18.23 -16.58 -25.81
C SER A 51 -19.18 -17.53 -25.08
N GLY A 52 -18.64 -18.65 -24.58
CA GLY A 52 -19.38 -19.68 -23.87
C GLY A 52 -18.53 -20.24 -22.74
N GLY A 53 -18.39 -19.46 -21.67
CA GLY A 53 -17.77 -19.91 -20.42
C GLY A 53 -18.67 -20.91 -19.70
N THR A 54 -18.80 -22.11 -20.25
CA THR A 54 -19.28 -23.26 -19.48
C THR A 54 -18.21 -23.58 -18.44
N ALA A 55 -18.54 -23.42 -17.15
CA ALA A 55 -17.77 -24.06 -16.10
C ALA A 55 -17.56 -25.53 -16.48
N GLN A 56 -16.32 -26.02 -16.41
CA GLN A 56 -15.99 -27.38 -16.82
C GLN A 56 -16.43 -28.35 -15.71
N ALA A 57 -17.75 -28.51 -15.57
CA ALA A 57 -18.35 -29.45 -14.66
C ALA A 57 -17.74 -30.84 -14.92
N GLY A 58 -17.03 -31.36 -13.92
CA GLY A 58 -16.53 -32.72 -13.93
C GLY A 58 -17.67 -33.67 -14.29
N ALA A 59 -17.39 -34.67 -15.13
CA ALA A 59 -18.39 -35.67 -15.47
C ALA A 59 -18.86 -36.32 -14.16
N ALA A 60 -20.15 -36.19 -13.83
CA ALA A 60 -20.68 -36.52 -12.51
C ALA A 60 -20.25 -37.93 -12.07
N VAL A 61 -19.33 -37.98 -11.11
CA VAL A 61 -18.86 -39.23 -10.52
C VAL A 61 -19.89 -39.64 -9.48
N GLU A 62 -20.49 -40.82 -9.67
CA GLU A 62 -21.36 -41.41 -8.66
C GLU A 62 -20.55 -41.63 -7.36
N PRO A 63 -21.01 -41.12 -6.20
CA PRO A 63 -20.31 -41.31 -4.94
C PRO A 63 -20.08 -42.79 -4.64
N THR A 64 -18.87 -43.15 -4.23
CA THR A 64 -18.50 -44.54 -3.88
C THR A 64 -19.20 -44.99 -2.59
N GLY A 65 -19.45 -44.05 -1.68
CA GLY A 65 -19.91 -44.30 -0.32
C GLY A 65 -18.77 -44.62 0.66
N GLU A 66 -17.51 -44.50 0.21
CA GLU A 66 -16.30 -44.60 1.03
C GLU A 66 -15.76 -43.20 1.35
N THR A 67 -14.99 -43.08 2.43
CA THR A 67 -14.41 -41.82 2.91
C THR A 67 -12.88 -41.92 2.95
N THR A 68 -12.20 -40.95 2.36
CA THR A 68 -10.76 -40.74 2.49
C THR A 68 -10.50 -39.76 3.64
N GLU A 69 -10.04 -40.27 4.78
CA GLU A 69 -9.63 -39.48 5.94
C GLU A 69 -8.12 -39.17 5.88
N VAL A 70 -7.74 -37.90 6.05
CA VAL A 70 -6.35 -37.42 6.02
C VAL A 70 -6.07 -36.48 7.19
N GLU A 71 -4.85 -36.51 7.72
CA GLU A 71 -4.34 -35.53 8.69
C GLU A 71 -3.39 -34.57 7.95
N VAL A 72 -3.59 -33.26 8.10
CA VAL A 72 -2.80 -32.21 7.44
C VAL A 72 -2.34 -31.19 8.48
N THR A 73 -1.03 -31.06 8.64
CA THR A 73 -0.40 -30.05 9.50
C THR A 73 -0.17 -28.76 8.72
N MET A 74 -0.50 -27.63 9.34
CA MET A 74 -0.13 -26.27 8.88
C MET A 74 1.13 -25.86 9.65
N THR A 75 2.19 -25.51 8.94
CA THR A 75 3.53 -25.31 9.50
C THR A 75 3.93 -23.84 9.60
N ALA A 76 4.87 -23.54 10.51
CA ALA A 76 5.49 -22.22 10.66
C ALA A 76 6.31 -21.74 9.44
N ASP A 77 6.49 -22.58 8.41
CA ASP A 77 7.13 -22.23 7.14
C ASP A 77 6.08 -21.88 6.04
N MET A 78 4.82 -21.62 6.42
CA MET A 78 3.69 -21.30 5.52
C MET A 78 3.34 -22.44 4.54
N THR A 79 3.41 -23.69 4.99
CA THR A 79 3.08 -24.88 4.18
C THR A 79 2.05 -25.79 4.82
N TYR A 80 1.42 -26.63 4.00
CA TYR A 80 0.68 -27.81 4.45
C TYR A 80 1.56 -29.05 4.33
N GLU A 81 1.54 -29.92 5.34
CA GLU A 81 2.16 -31.25 5.31
C GLU A 81 1.11 -32.34 5.60
N PRO A 82 0.82 -33.27 4.68
CA PRO A 82 1.33 -33.34 3.30
C PRO A 82 0.76 -32.26 2.40
N SER A 83 1.59 -31.74 1.47
CA SER A 83 1.17 -30.78 0.44
C SER A 83 0.47 -31.43 -0.76
N VAL A 84 0.25 -32.75 -0.74
CA VAL A 84 -0.48 -33.50 -1.77
C VAL A 84 -1.39 -34.54 -1.09
N ILE A 85 -2.66 -34.52 -1.46
CA ILE A 85 -3.70 -35.47 -1.01
C ILE A 85 -4.11 -36.33 -2.21
N GLU A 86 -3.81 -37.64 -2.19
CA GLU A 86 -4.36 -38.59 -3.16
C GLU A 86 -5.71 -39.14 -2.66
N VAL A 87 -6.77 -38.97 -3.45
CA VAL A 87 -8.15 -39.38 -3.11
C VAL A 87 -8.79 -40.13 -4.30
N PRO A 88 -9.55 -41.22 -4.10
CA PRO A 88 -10.25 -41.89 -5.20
C PRO A 88 -11.43 -41.06 -5.75
N ALA A 89 -11.66 -41.13 -7.07
CA ALA A 89 -12.78 -40.45 -7.71
C ALA A 89 -14.13 -40.99 -7.19
N GLY A 90 -14.90 -40.13 -6.52
CA GLY A 90 -16.19 -40.46 -5.92
C GLY A 90 -16.14 -40.70 -4.41
N ASP A 91 -14.96 -40.72 -3.78
CA ASP A 91 -14.84 -40.75 -2.32
C ASP A 91 -15.11 -39.38 -1.70
N GLU A 92 -15.61 -39.39 -0.47
CA GLU A 92 -15.76 -38.20 0.37
C GLU A 92 -14.43 -37.87 1.06
N LEU A 93 -13.94 -36.62 0.95
CA LEU A 93 -12.69 -36.19 1.56
C LEU A 93 -12.93 -35.52 2.92
N VAL A 94 -12.37 -36.11 3.97
CA VAL A 94 -12.39 -35.56 5.33
C VAL A 94 -10.95 -35.28 5.78
N VAL A 95 -10.66 -34.04 6.15
CA VAL A 95 -9.32 -33.61 6.58
C VAL A 95 -9.36 -33.18 8.04
N THR A 96 -8.48 -33.75 8.86
CA THR A 96 -8.15 -33.22 10.19
C THR A 96 -6.97 -32.27 10.04
N LEU A 97 -7.27 -30.97 10.16
CA LEU A 97 -6.33 -29.87 10.08
C LEU A 97 -5.72 -29.62 11.46
N ILE A 98 -4.39 -29.56 11.56
CA ILE A 98 -3.65 -29.30 12.80
C ILE A 98 -2.76 -28.08 12.60
N ASN A 99 -2.87 -27.05 13.45
CA ASN A 99 -2.01 -25.87 13.37
C ASN A 99 -0.79 -26.02 14.31
N GLU A 100 0.40 -26.19 13.72
CA GLU A 100 1.70 -26.19 14.39
C GLU A 100 2.54 -24.93 14.12
N ASP A 101 2.01 -23.93 13.38
CA ASP A 101 2.51 -22.56 13.42
C ASP A 101 2.24 -21.96 14.82
N ASP A 102 3.25 -21.33 15.42
CA ASP A 102 3.20 -20.75 16.77
C ASP A 102 2.80 -19.27 16.80
N LYS A 103 2.54 -18.67 15.64
CA LYS A 103 2.27 -17.23 15.40
C LYS A 103 0.97 -16.96 14.65
N ASN A 104 0.56 -17.82 13.73
CA ASN A 104 -0.48 -17.49 12.75
C ASN A 104 -1.73 -18.38 12.87
N GLY A 105 -2.91 -17.77 12.71
CA GLY A 105 -4.13 -18.51 12.38
C GLY A 105 -4.12 -18.93 10.91
N HIS A 106 -4.57 -20.15 10.63
CA HIS A 106 -4.64 -20.72 9.29
C HIS A 106 -5.99 -21.40 9.05
N ASP A 107 -6.25 -21.80 7.82
CA ASP A 107 -7.44 -22.53 7.39
C ASP A 107 -7.11 -23.42 6.19
N LEU A 108 -8.12 -23.99 5.54
CA LEU A 108 -8.01 -24.61 4.23
C LEU A 108 -9.31 -24.43 3.43
N VAL A 109 -9.19 -23.86 2.23
CA VAL A 109 -10.22 -23.85 1.18
C VAL A 109 -9.95 -24.98 0.20
N ILE A 110 -10.94 -25.82 -0.09
CA ILE A 110 -10.94 -26.75 -1.25
C ILE A 110 -12.31 -26.60 -1.95
N GLY A 111 -12.30 -25.95 -3.12
CA GLY A 111 -13.52 -25.71 -3.90
C GLY A 111 -14.47 -24.74 -3.20
N ASP A 112 -15.74 -25.12 -3.05
CA ASP A 112 -16.77 -24.31 -2.40
C ASP A 112 -16.83 -24.51 -0.85
N VAL A 113 -15.80 -25.13 -0.25
CA VAL A 113 -15.75 -25.45 1.19
C VAL A 113 -14.46 -24.90 1.81
N GLU A 114 -14.61 -24.24 2.97
CA GLU A 114 -13.57 -23.58 3.76
C GLU A 114 -13.68 -24.03 5.23
N SER A 115 -12.55 -24.18 5.93
CA SER A 115 -12.52 -24.47 7.38
C SER A 115 -12.74 -23.22 8.23
N SER A 116 -12.78 -23.35 9.57
CA SER A 116 -12.59 -22.17 10.42
C SER A 116 -11.13 -21.66 10.36
N ARG A 117 -10.89 -20.44 10.89
CA ARG A 117 -9.56 -19.89 11.14
C ARG A 117 -8.94 -20.57 12.39
N ILE A 118 -8.33 -21.72 12.18
CA ILE A 118 -7.68 -22.57 13.19
C ILE A 118 -6.47 -21.84 13.77
N GLN A 119 -6.57 -21.46 15.04
CA GLN A 119 -5.53 -20.74 15.79
C GLN A 119 -4.33 -21.64 16.18
N PRO A 120 -3.16 -21.07 16.53
CA PRO A 120 -1.98 -21.81 16.98
C PRO A 120 -2.26 -22.91 18.01
N GLY A 121 -1.74 -24.12 17.75
CA GLY A 121 -1.95 -25.29 18.60
C GLY A 121 -3.43 -25.68 18.77
N LYS A 122 -4.23 -25.54 17.71
CA LYS A 122 -5.62 -26.04 17.61
C LYS A 122 -5.74 -27.00 16.41
N SER A 123 -6.87 -27.68 16.33
CA SER A 123 -7.22 -28.53 15.21
C SER A 123 -8.73 -28.54 14.96
N GLU A 124 -9.11 -28.86 13.72
CA GLU A 124 -10.50 -29.02 13.28
C GLU A 124 -10.57 -30.19 12.29
N THR A 125 -11.68 -30.93 12.28
CA THR A 125 -11.95 -31.95 11.25
C THR A 125 -13.06 -31.46 10.34
N VAL A 126 -12.75 -31.26 9.05
CA VAL A 126 -13.64 -30.68 8.04
C VAL A 126 -13.91 -31.70 6.93
N ASN A 127 -15.15 -31.75 6.46
CA ASN A 127 -15.57 -32.57 5.32
C ASN A 127 -15.68 -31.68 4.08
N PHE A 128 -14.79 -31.90 3.11
CA PHE A 128 -14.72 -31.18 1.83
C PHE A 128 -15.56 -31.84 0.73
N GLY A 129 -16.35 -32.87 1.06
CA GLY A 129 -17.32 -33.50 0.17
C GLY A 129 -16.71 -34.48 -0.84
N VAL A 130 -17.54 -34.89 -1.80
CA VAL A 130 -17.19 -35.93 -2.80
C VAL A 130 -16.26 -35.37 -3.88
N GLN A 131 -15.04 -35.92 -3.96
CA GLN A 131 -14.01 -35.45 -4.88
C GLN A 131 -14.16 -36.10 -6.25
N SER A 132 -14.25 -35.28 -7.30
CA SER A 132 -14.57 -35.73 -8.67
C SER A 132 -13.60 -35.27 -9.76
N TYR A 133 -12.72 -34.32 -9.46
CA TYR A 133 -11.62 -33.86 -10.32
C TYR A 133 -10.47 -33.32 -9.44
N SER A 134 -9.24 -33.36 -9.94
CA SER A 134 -8.08 -32.83 -9.20
C SER A 134 -8.10 -31.30 -9.16
N GLN A 135 -7.75 -30.71 -8.02
CA GLN A 135 -7.80 -29.27 -7.79
C GLN A 135 -6.82 -28.81 -6.70
N GLU A 136 -6.49 -27.52 -6.71
CA GLU A 136 -5.73 -26.86 -5.64
C GLU A 136 -6.62 -26.66 -4.39
N GLY A 137 -6.00 -26.72 -3.21
CA GLY A 137 -6.50 -26.14 -1.96
C GLY A 137 -5.51 -25.12 -1.40
N TYR A 138 -5.97 -24.12 -0.65
CA TYR A 138 -5.14 -22.99 -0.20
C TYR A 138 -5.65 -22.33 1.08
N CYS A 139 -4.79 -21.52 1.73
CA CYS A 139 -5.15 -20.72 2.91
C CYS A 139 -5.78 -19.38 2.49
N SER A 140 -6.94 -19.00 3.04
CA SER A 140 -7.69 -17.80 2.64
C SER A 140 -7.17 -16.49 3.23
N VAL A 141 -6.42 -16.57 4.34
CA VAL A 141 -5.76 -15.41 4.98
C VAL A 141 -4.99 -14.60 3.92
N ALA A 142 -5.21 -13.28 3.91
CA ALA A 142 -4.58 -12.41 2.94
C ALA A 142 -3.04 -12.59 2.94
N GLY A 143 -2.48 -12.94 1.78
CA GLY A 143 -1.05 -13.11 1.57
C GLY A 143 -0.48 -14.51 1.86
N HIS A 144 -1.17 -15.38 2.63
CA HIS A 144 -0.65 -16.72 2.94
C HIS A 144 -0.50 -17.59 1.70
N LYS A 145 -1.49 -17.58 0.80
CA LYS A 145 -1.41 -18.26 -0.51
C LYS A 145 -0.21 -17.78 -1.33
N GLN A 146 0.04 -16.47 -1.35
CA GLN A 146 1.15 -15.86 -2.09
C GLN A 146 2.53 -16.16 -1.48
N MET A 147 2.59 -16.58 -0.20
CA MET A 147 3.80 -17.12 0.43
C MET A 147 4.01 -18.62 0.16
N GLY A 148 3.06 -19.30 -0.50
CA GLY A 148 3.15 -20.73 -0.87
C GLY A 148 2.23 -21.66 -0.10
N MET A 149 1.27 -21.13 0.67
CA MET A 149 0.37 -21.94 1.49
C MET A 149 -0.76 -22.57 0.65
N THR A 150 -0.39 -23.62 -0.10
CA THR A 150 -1.19 -24.36 -1.08
C THR A 150 -0.93 -25.87 -0.98
N LEU A 151 -1.93 -26.69 -1.33
CA LEU A 151 -1.80 -28.14 -1.50
C LEU A 151 -2.53 -28.64 -2.76
N ASP A 152 -2.11 -29.78 -3.31
CA ASP A 152 -2.78 -30.43 -4.44
C ASP A 152 -3.72 -31.55 -3.96
N VAL A 153 -5.01 -31.47 -4.30
CA VAL A 153 -5.94 -32.61 -4.21
C VAL A 153 -5.92 -33.37 -5.54
N VAL A 154 -5.35 -34.57 -5.54
CA VAL A 154 -5.15 -35.42 -6.72
C VAL A 154 -6.19 -36.53 -6.74
N VAL A 155 -7.17 -36.41 -7.64
CA VAL A 155 -8.22 -37.41 -7.83
C VAL A 155 -7.71 -38.58 -8.68
N THR A 156 -7.69 -39.76 -8.09
CA THR A 156 -7.17 -41.02 -8.65
C THR A 156 -8.30 -41.95 -9.12
N GLY A 157 -7.99 -42.92 -9.98
CA GLY A 157 -8.94 -43.96 -10.42
C GLY A 157 -10.04 -43.51 -11.40
N GLY A 158 -10.33 -42.21 -11.50
CA GLY A 158 -11.24 -41.63 -12.49
C GLY A 158 -10.76 -41.83 -13.95
N SER A 159 -11.68 -41.67 -14.91
CA SER A 159 -11.30 -41.64 -16.33
C SER A 159 -10.45 -40.40 -16.62
N SER A 160 -9.19 -40.60 -16.98
CA SER A 160 -8.18 -39.54 -17.04
C SER A 160 -8.40 -38.52 -18.16
N SER A 161 -9.23 -37.51 -17.87
CA SER A 161 -8.95 -36.16 -18.34
C SER A 161 -7.63 -35.73 -17.69
N ALA A 162 -6.53 -35.92 -18.41
CA ALA A 162 -5.27 -35.30 -18.00
C ALA A 162 -5.50 -33.78 -17.93
N VAL A 163 -5.22 -33.17 -16.78
CA VAL A 163 -5.05 -31.72 -16.73
C VAL A 163 -3.94 -31.36 -17.72
N ASP A 164 -4.32 -30.64 -18.77
CA ASP A 164 -3.34 -29.95 -19.59
C ASP A 164 -2.60 -28.96 -18.69
N ALA A 165 -1.31 -28.73 -18.93
CA ALA A 165 -0.55 -27.67 -18.26
C ALA A 165 -0.96 -26.34 -18.91
N GLY A 166 -2.24 -25.98 -18.72
CA GLY A 166 -3.10 -25.22 -19.63
C GLY A 166 -2.83 -23.72 -19.77
N GLY A 167 -1.57 -23.33 -19.54
CA GLY A 167 -1.06 -21.98 -19.66
C GLY A 167 -1.42 -21.09 -18.47
N HIS A 168 -0.53 -20.16 -18.17
CA HIS A 168 -0.93 -18.93 -17.49
C HIS A 168 -1.85 -18.16 -18.45
N ALA A 169 -3.15 -18.39 -18.35
CA ALA A 169 -4.14 -17.48 -18.88
C ALA A 169 -3.85 -16.12 -18.23
N GLY A 170 -3.35 -15.17 -19.02
CA GLY A 170 -2.85 -13.91 -18.48
C GLY A 170 -3.94 -13.23 -17.66
N HIS A 171 -3.78 -13.23 -16.34
CA HIS A 171 -4.73 -12.64 -15.42
C HIS A 171 -4.82 -11.15 -15.75
N ALA A 172 -5.87 -10.76 -16.46
CA ALA A 172 -6.25 -9.36 -16.53
C ALA A 172 -6.53 -8.94 -15.08
N ALA A 173 -5.73 -8.01 -14.56
CA ALA A 173 -5.89 -7.54 -13.19
C ALA A 173 -7.37 -7.17 -12.96
N PRO A 174 -7.98 -7.62 -11.84
CA PRO A 174 -9.39 -7.33 -11.59
C PRO A 174 -9.62 -5.81 -11.68
N ALA A 175 -10.66 -5.40 -12.41
CA ALA A 175 -10.97 -3.99 -12.56
C ALA A 175 -11.21 -3.35 -11.18
N ALA A 176 -10.79 -2.09 -11.02
CA ALA A 176 -11.06 -1.34 -9.81
C ALA A 176 -12.58 -1.24 -9.59
N ILE A 177 -13.02 -1.51 -8.35
CA ILE A 177 -14.43 -1.42 -7.96
C ILE A 177 -14.90 0.04 -8.09
N PRO A 178 -16.07 0.32 -8.71
CA PRO A 178 -16.57 1.68 -8.91
C PRO A 178 -16.89 2.41 -7.60
N ASP A 179 -17.09 3.72 -7.64
CA ASP A 179 -17.59 4.49 -6.49
C ASP A 179 -19.10 4.34 -6.30
N VAL A 180 -19.55 4.36 -5.05
CA VAL A 180 -20.98 4.36 -4.70
C VAL A 180 -21.53 5.78 -4.89
N VAL A 181 -22.47 5.92 -5.83
CA VAL A 181 -23.08 7.20 -6.17
C VAL A 181 -23.97 7.70 -5.03
N ASP A 182 -23.86 9.01 -4.73
CA ASP A 182 -24.58 9.70 -3.65
C ASP A 182 -24.31 9.15 -2.22
N ALA A 183 -23.15 8.49 -2.01
CA ALA A 183 -22.66 8.12 -0.68
C ALA A 183 -21.77 9.22 -0.06
N GLU A 184 -21.93 9.43 1.25
CA GLU A 184 -21.08 10.27 2.11
C GLU A 184 -20.35 9.34 3.09
N VAL A 185 -19.21 9.76 3.65
CA VAL A 185 -18.44 8.94 4.60
C VAL A 185 -19.03 9.04 6.02
N SER A 186 -19.02 7.93 6.75
CA SER A 186 -19.62 7.82 8.09
C SER A 186 -18.72 8.35 9.21
N GLU A 187 -17.41 8.12 9.12
CA GLU A 187 -16.38 8.65 10.02
C GLU A 187 -15.15 9.11 9.22
N VAL A 188 -14.42 10.12 9.72
CA VAL A 188 -13.22 10.69 9.08
C VAL A 188 -12.01 10.63 10.01
N TYR A 189 -10.82 10.43 9.43
CA TYR A 189 -9.58 10.61 10.16
C TYR A 189 -9.25 12.12 10.23
N PRO A 190 -9.08 12.73 11.41
CA PRO A 190 -8.80 14.16 11.51
C PRO A 190 -7.38 14.48 11.01
N ALA A 191 -7.27 15.34 9.99
CA ALA A 191 -5.97 15.71 9.44
C ALA A 191 -5.20 16.76 10.26
N LYS A 192 -5.85 17.46 11.20
CA LYS A 192 -5.22 18.54 11.98
C LYS A 192 -4.18 17.98 12.96
N LEU A 193 -2.96 18.51 12.89
CA LEU A 193 -1.94 18.28 13.91
C LEU A 193 -2.15 19.26 15.06
N GLU A 194 -2.06 18.77 16.30
CA GLU A 194 -1.93 19.65 17.45
C GLU A 194 -0.44 19.95 17.71
N PRO A 195 -0.07 21.23 17.95
CA PRO A 195 1.31 21.62 18.16
C PRO A 195 1.84 21.07 19.50
N LEU A 196 3.14 20.79 19.56
CA LEU A 196 3.76 20.25 20.76
C LEU A 196 3.77 21.24 21.92
N GLU A 197 3.61 20.71 23.15
CA GLU A 197 3.89 21.49 24.34
C GLU A 197 5.36 21.96 24.38
N SER A 198 5.58 23.17 24.87
CA SER A 198 6.91 23.78 24.92
C SER A 198 7.70 23.28 26.14
N THR A 199 8.43 22.18 25.97
CA THR A 199 9.36 21.65 26.98
C THR A 199 10.80 22.13 26.76
N ASP A 200 11.53 22.35 27.87
CA ASP A 200 12.98 22.66 27.87
C ASP A 200 13.87 21.40 27.86
N GLU A 201 13.28 20.22 28.14
CA GLU A 201 13.96 18.92 28.22
C GLU A 201 13.21 17.87 27.36
N PRO A 202 13.88 16.82 26.87
CA PRO A 202 13.24 15.77 26.07
C PRO A 202 12.17 14.98 26.85
N VAL A 203 11.11 14.59 26.15
CA VAL A 203 9.93 13.90 26.69
C VAL A 203 10.07 12.38 26.54
N THR A 204 9.46 11.62 27.44
CA THR A 204 9.22 10.18 27.24
C THR A 204 7.74 9.96 26.96
N HIS A 205 7.45 9.49 25.75
CA HIS A 205 6.11 9.15 25.25
C HIS A 205 5.87 7.65 25.45
N GLU A 206 4.96 7.29 26.36
CA GLU A 206 4.58 5.90 26.63
C GLU A 206 3.18 5.63 26.07
N LEU A 207 3.04 4.70 25.12
CA LEU A 207 1.76 4.35 24.48
C LEU A 207 1.57 2.83 24.42
N THR A 208 0.30 2.41 24.35
CA THR A 208 -0.09 1.03 24.00
C THR A 208 -0.79 1.04 22.65
N PHE A 209 -0.33 0.19 21.73
CA PHE A 209 -0.95 -0.07 20.44
C PHE A 209 -1.53 -1.49 20.47
N THR A 210 -2.86 -1.61 20.40
CA THR A 210 -3.53 -2.90 20.22
C THR A 210 -3.73 -3.15 18.72
N VAL A 211 -3.35 -4.33 18.25
CA VAL A 211 -3.67 -4.80 16.91
C VAL A 211 -5.04 -5.45 16.92
N THR A 212 -5.92 -5.03 16.02
CA THR A 212 -7.24 -5.61 15.81
C THR A 212 -7.60 -5.67 14.33
N GLU A 213 -8.21 -6.78 13.92
CA GLU A 213 -8.96 -6.92 12.67
C GLU A 213 -10.36 -6.31 12.85
N VAL A 214 -10.70 -5.27 12.08
CA VAL A 214 -11.99 -4.57 12.18
C VAL A 214 -12.52 -4.12 10.80
N PRO A 215 -13.83 -4.26 10.52
CA PRO A 215 -14.42 -3.69 9.32
C PRO A 215 -14.48 -2.16 9.44
N LEU A 216 -13.88 -1.45 8.48
CA LEU A 216 -13.87 0.00 8.37
C LEU A 216 -14.31 0.44 6.97
N GLU A 217 -14.88 1.63 6.90
CA GLU A 217 -15.18 2.31 5.64
C GLU A 217 -13.88 2.87 5.04
N VAL A 218 -13.61 2.56 3.77
CA VAL A 218 -12.36 2.91 3.06
C VAL A 218 -12.59 3.82 1.84
N ALA A 219 -13.84 3.94 1.42
CA ALA A 219 -14.39 4.98 0.55
C ALA A 219 -15.89 5.11 0.88
N PRO A 220 -16.57 6.23 0.58
CA PRO A 220 -18.00 6.38 0.86
C PRO A 220 -18.83 5.19 0.32
N GLY A 221 -19.50 4.47 1.22
CA GLY A 221 -20.29 3.28 0.90
C GLY A 221 -19.52 1.99 0.59
N LEU A 222 -18.19 1.94 0.81
CA LEU A 222 -17.35 0.76 0.59
C LEU A 222 -16.55 0.38 1.84
N TRP A 223 -16.69 -0.88 2.26
CA TRP A 223 -16.12 -1.42 3.48
C TRP A 223 -15.01 -2.45 3.21
N GLN A 224 -14.06 -2.56 4.15
CA GLN A 224 -13.02 -3.58 4.15
C GLN A 224 -12.70 -3.99 5.59
N THR A 225 -12.45 -5.28 5.85
CA THR A 225 -11.82 -5.72 7.09
C THR A 225 -10.35 -5.31 7.07
N ARG A 226 -10.01 -4.32 7.89
CA ARG A 226 -8.68 -3.72 8.02
C ARG A 226 -7.93 -4.33 9.19
N TRP A 227 -6.62 -4.47 9.04
CA TRP A 227 -5.72 -4.78 10.14
C TRP A 227 -5.15 -3.47 10.65
N THR A 228 -5.38 -3.16 11.92
CA THR A 228 -5.22 -1.79 12.44
C THR A 228 -4.24 -1.73 13.61
N PHE A 229 -3.68 -0.54 13.86
CA PHE A 229 -3.18 -0.17 15.19
C PHE A 229 -4.23 0.74 15.84
N ASN A 230 -4.82 0.32 16.96
CA ASN A 230 -5.88 1.03 17.69
C ASN A 230 -7.20 1.29 16.91
N GLY A 231 -7.57 0.42 15.97
CA GLY A 231 -8.93 0.35 15.42
C GLY A 231 -9.37 1.47 14.47
N SER A 232 -8.44 2.24 13.90
CA SER A 232 -8.73 3.33 12.96
C SER A 232 -8.13 3.07 11.56
N SER A 233 -8.49 3.91 10.57
CA SER A 233 -8.10 3.77 9.15
C SER A 233 -6.58 3.76 8.94
N MET A 234 -5.85 4.40 9.85
CA MET A 234 -4.40 4.27 10.05
C MET A 234 -4.06 4.36 11.54
N GLY A 235 -2.84 3.97 11.91
CA GLY A 235 -2.36 4.07 13.29
C GLY A 235 -2.23 5.53 13.78
N PRO A 236 -2.21 5.77 15.11
CA PRO A 236 -2.05 7.12 15.68
C PRO A 236 -0.80 7.85 15.17
N THR A 237 -0.94 9.12 14.79
CA THR A 237 0.21 9.97 14.51
C THR A 237 0.94 10.28 15.82
N LEU A 238 2.22 9.91 15.91
CA LEU A 238 3.09 10.28 17.03
C LEU A 238 3.76 11.62 16.70
N HIS A 239 3.90 12.52 17.69
CA HIS A 239 4.52 13.83 17.52
C HIS A 239 5.53 14.06 18.66
N GLY A 240 6.75 14.54 18.34
CA GLY A 240 7.80 14.80 19.32
C GLY A 240 8.99 15.59 18.75
N LYS A 241 10.09 15.63 19.50
CA LYS A 241 11.32 16.39 19.18
C LYS A 241 12.56 15.51 19.20
N VAL A 242 13.64 15.99 18.57
CA VAL A 242 14.93 15.27 18.55
C VAL A 242 15.46 15.10 19.98
N GLY A 243 15.69 13.85 20.37
CA GLY A 243 16.06 13.46 21.74
C GLY A 243 14.92 12.88 22.57
N ASP A 244 13.66 13.01 22.13
CA ASP A 244 12.52 12.36 22.79
C ASP A 244 12.63 10.83 22.74
N LYS A 245 12.09 10.18 23.76
CA LYS A 245 12.03 8.74 23.90
C LYS A 245 10.62 8.24 23.65
N PHE A 246 10.47 7.20 22.84
CA PHE A 246 9.20 6.52 22.59
C PHE A 246 9.26 5.09 23.13
N ILE A 247 8.27 4.71 23.92
CA ILE A 247 8.07 3.36 24.46
C ILE A 247 6.67 2.91 24.04
N ILE A 248 6.61 1.99 23.07
CA ILE A 248 5.37 1.51 22.48
C ILE A 248 5.17 0.06 22.89
N THR A 249 4.12 -0.21 23.66
CA THR A 249 3.68 -1.57 23.99
C THR A 249 2.71 -2.03 22.90
N LEU A 250 3.18 -2.90 22.01
CA LEU A 250 2.33 -3.59 21.04
C LEU A 250 1.64 -4.77 21.74
N VAL A 251 0.33 -4.91 21.55
CA VAL A 251 -0.48 -6.06 21.99
C VAL A 251 -1.19 -6.63 20.78
N ASN A 252 -1.09 -7.93 20.53
CA ASN A 252 -1.81 -8.57 19.43
C ASN A 252 -3.13 -9.16 19.92
N ASP A 253 -4.27 -8.58 19.50
CA ASP A 253 -5.63 -9.06 19.76
C ASP A 253 -6.34 -9.46 18.43
N GLY A 254 -5.56 -9.68 17.36
CA GLY A 254 -5.98 -10.23 16.08
C GLY A 254 -5.89 -11.76 16.02
N THR A 255 -6.04 -12.33 14.82
CA THR A 255 -6.06 -13.78 14.55
C THR A 255 -4.81 -14.32 13.85
N ILE A 256 -3.87 -13.45 13.44
CA ILE A 256 -2.60 -13.81 12.80
C ILE A 256 -1.38 -13.15 13.48
N GLY A 257 -0.17 -13.43 13.00
CA GLY A 257 1.06 -12.86 13.53
C GLY A 257 1.25 -11.39 13.12
N HIS A 258 1.54 -10.52 14.09
CA HIS A 258 1.75 -9.09 13.87
C HIS A 258 3.02 -8.57 14.54
N SER A 259 3.46 -7.36 14.20
CA SER A 259 4.72 -6.75 14.67
C SER A 259 4.69 -5.24 14.45
N ILE A 260 5.76 -4.53 14.80
CA ILE A 260 5.91 -3.10 14.49
C ILE A 260 7.38 -2.72 14.25
N ASP A 261 7.60 -1.89 13.24
CA ASP A 261 8.84 -1.21 12.86
C ASP A 261 8.59 0.31 12.87
N PHE A 262 9.56 1.07 13.38
CA PHE A 262 9.54 2.53 13.45
C PHE A 262 10.79 3.08 12.78
N HIS A 263 10.66 3.72 11.61
CA HIS A 263 11.82 4.24 10.85
C HIS A 263 12.50 5.43 11.55
N ALA A 264 11.80 6.07 12.50
CA ALA A 264 12.37 7.06 13.43
C ALA A 264 13.38 6.46 14.44
N GLY A 265 13.42 5.12 14.58
CA GLY A 265 14.32 4.39 15.48
C GLY A 265 15.42 3.63 14.73
N ALA A 266 16.63 3.59 15.30
CA ALA A 266 17.80 2.94 14.70
C ALA A 266 18.18 1.64 15.46
N LEU A 267 17.36 0.60 15.33
CA LEU A 267 17.52 -0.68 16.04
C LEU A 267 17.82 -1.85 15.09
N ALA A 268 18.34 -2.96 15.63
CA ALA A 268 18.38 -4.25 14.92
C ALA A 268 17.02 -4.94 15.04
N PRO A 269 16.46 -5.56 13.98
CA PRO A 269 15.07 -6.00 13.93
C PRO A 269 14.75 -7.20 14.82
N ASP A 270 15.70 -8.12 14.99
CA ASP A 270 15.51 -9.49 15.52
C ASP A 270 14.74 -9.63 16.86
N VAL A 271 14.66 -8.54 17.64
CA VAL A 271 13.97 -8.49 18.94
C VAL A 271 12.83 -7.46 18.97
N PRO A 272 13.03 -6.16 18.67
CA PRO A 272 11.96 -5.16 18.76
C PRO A 272 10.94 -5.21 17.61
N MET A 273 11.29 -5.79 16.46
CA MET A 273 10.43 -5.90 15.27
C MET A 273 9.93 -7.34 15.03
N ARG A 274 10.14 -8.26 15.99
CA ARG A 274 9.71 -9.65 15.84
C ARG A 274 8.19 -9.76 15.69
N THR A 275 7.74 -10.77 14.96
CA THR A 275 6.34 -11.20 14.99
C THR A 275 5.96 -11.70 16.40
N ILE A 276 4.80 -11.25 16.86
CA ILE A 276 4.07 -11.71 18.05
C ILE A 276 2.79 -12.43 17.65
N ALA A 277 2.52 -13.56 18.28
CA ALA A 277 1.31 -14.35 18.06
C ALA A 277 0.05 -13.65 18.64
N PRO A 278 -1.17 -14.05 18.25
CA PRO A 278 -2.41 -13.71 18.94
C PRO A 278 -2.30 -13.90 20.46
N GLY A 279 -2.61 -12.85 21.22
CA GLY A 279 -2.51 -12.80 22.68
C GLY A 279 -1.11 -12.51 23.26
N GLU A 280 -0.05 -12.38 22.42
CA GLU A 280 1.25 -11.90 22.87
C GLU A 280 1.35 -10.36 22.92
N SER A 281 2.43 -9.86 23.52
CA SER A 281 2.81 -8.45 23.49
C SER A 281 4.33 -8.26 23.34
N LEU A 282 4.72 -7.07 22.90
CA LEU A 282 6.10 -6.65 22.68
C LEU A 282 6.27 -5.18 23.10
N VAL A 283 7.42 -4.82 23.65
CA VAL A 283 7.76 -3.42 23.92
C VAL A 283 8.87 -2.98 22.97
N TYR A 284 8.54 -2.01 22.12
CA TYR A 284 9.49 -1.32 21.26
C TYR A 284 9.94 -0.03 21.98
N GLU A 285 11.24 0.15 22.18
CA GLU A 285 11.82 1.34 22.83
C GLU A 285 12.89 1.98 21.93
N TYR A 286 12.74 3.26 21.62
CA TYR A 286 13.76 4.04 20.90
C TYR A 286 13.83 5.50 21.36
N THR A 287 14.92 6.18 20.97
CA THR A 287 15.06 7.64 21.07
C THR A 287 15.13 8.20 19.66
N ALA A 288 14.38 9.27 19.39
CA ALA A 288 14.34 9.94 18.11
C ALA A 288 15.61 10.78 17.88
N GLU A 289 16.64 10.19 17.25
CA GLU A 289 17.91 10.88 17.00
C GLU A 289 17.85 11.90 15.85
N ARG A 290 16.74 11.94 15.08
CA ARG A 290 16.64 12.71 13.82
C ARG A 290 15.26 13.30 13.60
N ALA A 291 15.23 14.51 13.05
CA ALA A 291 14.01 15.17 12.60
C ALA A 291 13.50 14.60 11.28
N GLY A 292 12.18 14.56 11.11
CA GLY A 292 11.48 14.00 9.94
C GLY A 292 10.05 13.59 10.27
N ILE A 293 9.23 13.43 9.23
CA ILE A 293 8.02 12.60 9.31
C ILE A 293 8.40 11.21 8.81
N TRP A 294 8.39 10.24 9.72
CA TRP A 294 8.83 8.88 9.49
C TRP A 294 7.63 7.94 9.41
N MET A 295 7.70 6.93 8.56
CA MET A 295 6.74 5.83 8.61
C MET A 295 6.98 4.94 9.85
N TYR A 296 5.90 4.35 10.35
CA TYR A 296 5.95 3.12 11.14
C TYR A 296 4.91 2.15 10.59
N HIS A 297 5.19 0.85 10.66
CA HIS A 297 4.30 -0.17 10.10
C HIS A 297 4.50 -1.56 10.70
N CYS A 298 3.62 -2.51 10.39
CA CYS A 298 3.88 -3.92 10.68
C CYS A 298 4.95 -4.49 9.74
N SER A 299 5.90 -5.26 10.30
CA SER A 299 7.04 -5.86 9.60
C SER A 299 6.96 -7.39 9.46
N THR A 300 5.80 -8.00 9.77
CA THR A 300 5.56 -9.43 9.53
C THR A 300 5.44 -9.70 8.03
N ALA A 301 5.84 -10.89 7.58
CA ALA A 301 5.70 -11.29 6.18
C ALA A 301 4.25 -11.75 5.89
N PRO A 302 3.62 -11.30 4.78
CA PRO A 302 4.16 -10.43 3.74
C PRO A 302 3.87 -8.95 4.07
N MET A 303 4.92 -8.14 4.26
CA MET A 303 4.79 -6.75 4.76
C MET A 303 3.88 -5.88 3.88
N SER A 304 3.92 -6.07 2.56
CA SER A 304 3.02 -5.38 1.62
C SER A 304 1.55 -5.61 1.92
N THR A 305 1.18 -6.80 2.41
CA THR A 305 -0.19 -7.12 2.82
C THR A 305 -0.54 -6.42 4.12
N HIS A 306 0.31 -6.49 5.16
CA HIS A 306 0.02 -5.81 6.42
C HIS A 306 -0.08 -4.28 6.27
N ILE A 307 0.80 -3.66 5.48
CA ILE A 307 0.74 -2.22 5.17
C ILE A 307 -0.56 -1.91 4.42
N ALA A 308 -0.86 -2.65 3.33
CA ALA A 308 -2.08 -2.46 2.55
C ALA A 308 -3.38 -2.68 3.35
N SER A 309 -3.37 -3.56 4.37
CA SER A 309 -4.49 -3.79 5.29
C SER A 309 -4.71 -2.64 6.30
N GLY A 310 -3.79 -1.67 6.38
CA GLY A 310 -3.91 -0.48 7.25
C GLY A 310 -2.91 -0.41 8.40
N MET A 311 -1.96 -1.34 8.52
CA MET A 311 -0.97 -1.36 9.61
C MET A 311 0.19 -0.40 9.34
N HIS A 312 -0.12 0.89 9.19
CA HIS A 312 0.84 1.98 8.97
C HIS A 312 0.45 3.23 9.77
N GLY A 313 1.42 4.09 10.05
CA GLY A 313 1.20 5.43 10.63
C GLY A 313 2.45 6.31 10.54
N ALA A 314 2.36 7.52 11.10
CA ALA A 314 3.42 8.53 11.04
C ALA A 314 4.03 8.84 12.42
N VAL A 315 5.34 9.10 12.45
CA VAL A 315 6.05 9.73 13.57
C VAL A 315 6.64 11.06 13.10
N ILE A 316 6.12 12.17 13.60
CA ILE A 316 6.62 13.51 13.31
C ILE A 316 7.62 13.91 14.39
N ILE A 317 8.85 14.20 13.99
CA ILE A 317 9.92 14.71 14.84
C ILE A 317 10.34 16.09 14.30
N GLU A 318 9.99 17.15 15.02
CA GLU A 318 10.26 18.53 14.59
C GLU A 318 11.78 18.79 14.41
N PRO A 319 12.22 19.40 13.28
CA PRO A 319 13.55 20.02 13.21
C PRO A 319 13.65 21.18 14.20
N ALA A 320 14.78 21.26 14.91
CA ALA A 320 14.97 22.23 16.01
C ALA A 320 15.01 23.71 15.58
N ASP A 321 15.00 23.98 14.27
CA ASP A 321 14.91 25.31 13.67
C ASP A 321 13.63 25.51 12.85
N ILE A 322 12.56 24.77 13.13
CA ILE A 322 11.25 24.90 12.49
C ILE A 322 10.65 26.31 12.69
N ASP A 323 10.07 26.88 11.63
CA ASP A 323 9.39 28.18 11.69
C ASP A 323 7.96 28.04 12.27
N PRO A 324 7.41 29.06 12.94
CA PRO A 324 6.00 29.03 13.36
C PRO A 324 5.06 29.16 12.16
N VAL A 325 3.90 28.53 12.26
CA VAL A 325 2.76 28.60 11.32
C VAL A 325 1.46 28.69 12.12
N ASP A 326 0.37 29.15 11.50
CA ASP A 326 -0.94 29.27 12.13
C ASP A 326 -1.69 27.94 12.16
N HIS A 327 -1.49 27.09 11.15
CA HIS A 327 -2.13 25.78 10.99
C HIS A 327 -1.13 24.68 10.59
N GLU A 328 -1.28 23.50 11.17
CA GLU A 328 -0.56 22.28 10.78
C GLU A 328 -1.52 21.14 10.47
N PHE A 329 -1.25 20.43 9.37
CA PHE A 329 -2.00 19.26 8.94
C PHE A 329 -1.07 18.10 8.59
N VAL A 330 -1.55 16.86 8.70
CA VAL A 330 -0.86 15.62 8.34
C VAL A 330 -1.62 14.89 7.24
N ILE A 331 -0.93 14.52 6.17
CA ILE A 331 -1.46 13.73 5.07
C ILE A 331 -0.52 12.54 4.83
N VAL A 332 -0.99 11.36 5.19
CA VAL A 332 -0.37 10.07 4.88
C VAL A 332 -1.10 9.49 3.67
N GLN A 333 -0.41 9.31 2.54
CA GLN A 333 -0.96 8.54 1.42
C GLN A 333 -0.80 7.05 1.68
N SER A 334 -1.82 6.25 1.36
CA SER A 334 -1.68 4.80 1.19
C SER A 334 -2.67 4.26 0.17
N GLU A 335 -2.68 2.94 -0.03
CA GLU A 335 -3.49 2.23 -1.02
C GLU A 335 -4.53 1.29 -0.39
N VAL A 336 -5.64 1.09 -1.09
CA VAL A 336 -6.70 0.14 -0.73
C VAL A 336 -6.90 -0.86 -1.86
N TYR A 337 -6.91 -2.15 -1.50
CA TYR A 337 -6.98 -3.28 -2.40
C TYR A 337 -8.16 -4.17 -1.98
N LEU A 338 -9.32 -4.02 -2.62
CA LEU A 338 -10.58 -4.65 -2.21
C LEU A 338 -10.71 -6.08 -2.73
N ALA A 339 -11.07 -7.03 -1.86
CA ALA A 339 -11.44 -8.39 -2.26
C ALA A 339 -12.82 -8.42 -2.95
N ASN A 340 -13.81 -7.76 -2.35
CA ASN A 340 -15.20 -7.72 -2.80
C ASN A 340 -15.78 -6.29 -2.83
N GLU A 341 -17.02 -6.16 -3.31
CA GLU A 341 -17.79 -4.90 -3.33
C GLU A 341 -18.74 -4.86 -2.11
N ALA A 342 -18.16 -4.74 -0.90
CA ALA A 342 -18.90 -4.73 0.36
C ALA A 342 -19.50 -3.35 0.68
N HIS A 343 -20.80 -3.32 1.01
CA HIS A 343 -21.53 -2.10 1.35
C HIS A 343 -21.93 -2.01 2.83
N SER A 344 -21.60 -3.01 3.64
CA SER A 344 -21.75 -2.97 5.11
C SER A 344 -20.57 -3.62 5.84
N PRO A 345 -20.42 -3.38 7.17
CA PRO A 345 -19.40 -4.02 7.98
C PRO A 345 -19.46 -5.56 7.98
N GLU A 346 -20.65 -6.14 7.82
CA GLU A 346 -20.89 -7.59 7.78
C GLU A 346 -20.56 -8.24 6.44
N GLU A 347 -20.41 -7.44 5.37
CA GLU A 347 -20.01 -7.90 4.03
C GLU A 347 -18.49 -7.78 3.80
N ALA A 348 -17.76 -7.12 4.72
CA ALA A 348 -16.40 -6.64 4.49
C ALA A 348 -15.32 -7.75 4.56
N GLU A 349 -14.74 -8.12 3.42
CA GLU A 349 -13.60 -9.04 3.32
C GLU A 349 -12.25 -8.33 3.58
N GLU A 350 -11.15 -9.09 3.69
CA GLU A 350 -9.78 -8.57 3.84
C GLU A 350 -9.25 -7.92 2.54
N VAL A 351 -7.93 -7.68 2.46
CA VAL A 351 -7.28 -7.16 1.25
C VAL A 351 -7.08 -8.24 0.17
N ASN A 352 -7.24 -7.83 -1.09
CA ASN A 352 -6.95 -8.70 -2.22
C ASN A 352 -5.42 -8.79 -2.47
N ALA A 353 -4.79 -9.85 -1.95
CA ALA A 353 -3.35 -10.06 -2.05
C ALA A 353 -2.83 -10.19 -3.50
N ASP A 354 -3.65 -10.64 -4.45
CA ASP A 354 -3.27 -10.67 -5.87
C ASP A 354 -3.24 -9.25 -6.48
N LYS A 355 -4.20 -8.39 -6.15
CA LYS A 355 -4.15 -6.97 -6.56
C LYS A 355 -2.93 -6.26 -5.96
N ILE A 356 -2.54 -6.58 -4.71
CA ILE A 356 -1.32 -6.06 -4.07
C ILE A 356 -0.07 -6.53 -4.84
N ALA A 357 0.04 -7.84 -5.12
CA ALA A 357 1.18 -8.41 -5.84
C ALA A 357 1.33 -7.88 -7.28
N ASN A 358 0.22 -7.46 -7.91
CA ASN A 358 0.22 -6.84 -9.24
C ASN A 358 0.33 -5.31 -9.23
N GLY A 359 0.30 -4.66 -8.06
CA GLY A 359 0.34 -3.19 -7.93
C GLY A 359 -0.90 -2.49 -8.51
N THR A 360 -2.09 -3.10 -8.38
CA THR A 360 -3.34 -2.58 -8.95
C THR A 360 -4.38 -2.25 -7.88
N PRO A 361 -4.24 -1.11 -7.17
CA PRO A 361 -5.19 -0.71 -6.12
C PRO A 361 -6.55 -0.28 -6.68
N ASP A 362 -7.57 -0.40 -5.84
CA ASP A 362 -8.93 0.09 -6.10
C ASP A 362 -9.07 1.57 -5.73
N ARG A 363 -8.44 1.99 -4.63
CA ARG A 363 -8.34 3.40 -4.20
C ARG A 363 -6.91 3.73 -3.80
N VAL A 364 -6.54 4.99 -3.95
CA VAL A 364 -5.38 5.60 -3.29
C VAL A 364 -5.95 6.70 -2.43
N VAL A 365 -5.52 6.76 -1.17
CA VAL A 365 -6.28 7.43 -0.11
C VAL A 365 -5.37 8.34 0.73
N PHE A 366 -5.94 9.43 1.25
CA PHE A 366 -5.30 10.23 2.28
C PHE A 366 -5.84 9.80 3.64
N ASN A 367 -4.96 9.55 4.60
CA ASN A 367 -5.26 9.11 5.97
C ASN A 367 -6.25 7.92 6.01
N GLY A 368 -6.04 6.96 5.10
CA GLY A 368 -6.72 5.66 5.07
C GLY A 368 -8.13 5.61 4.47
N ILE A 369 -8.72 6.73 4.03
CA ILE A 369 -10.08 6.76 3.43
C ILE A 369 -10.10 7.64 2.16
N ALA A 370 -10.68 7.13 1.07
CA ALA A 370 -10.87 7.87 -0.18
C ALA A 370 -11.88 9.02 -0.02
N ASN A 371 -11.67 10.12 -0.72
CA ASN A 371 -12.62 11.25 -0.86
C ASN A 371 -13.00 11.98 0.45
N GLN A 372 -12.50 11.55 1.63
CA GLN A 372 -12.95 12.09 2.92
C GLN A 372 -12.72 13.59 3.06
N TYR A 373 -11.66 14.12 2.42
CA TYR A 373 -11.30 15.54 2.48
C TYR A 373 -11.98 16.42 1.41
N ASP A 374 -12.92 15.86 0.63
CA ASP A 374 -13.92 16.66 -0.07
C ASP A 374 -15.05 17.14 0.86
N GLN A 375 -15.33 16.32 1.88
CA GLN A 375 -16.39 16.48 2.88
C GLN A 375 -15.84 17.23 4.11
N GLU A 376 -14.83 16.67 4.78
CA GLU A 376 -14.11 17.30 5.91
C GLU A 376 -12.92 18.12 5.38
N ARG A 377 -13.06 19.44 5.26
CA ARG A 377 -12.07 20.28 4.56
C ARG A 377 -10.97 20.81 5.47
N PHE A 378 -9.83 21.14 4.87
CA PHE A 378 -8.76 21.85 5.57
C PHE A 378 -9.16 23.33 5.69
N GLU A 379 -9.74 23.72 6.84
CA GLU A 379 -10.28 25.06 7.09
C GLU A 379 -9.20 26.07 7.53
N VAL A 380 -9.02 27.16 6.76
CA VAL A 380 -8.04 28.25 7.00
C VAL A 380 -8.56 29.63 6.51
N LYS A 381 -7.82 30.71 6.75
CA LYS A 381 -8.10 32.06 6.18
C LYS A 381 -7.01 32.57 5.25
N THR A 382 -7.37 33.60 4.50
CA THR A 382 -6.49 34.37 3.63
C THR A 382 -5.35 35.00 4.44
N GLY A 383 -4.11 34.67 4.08
CA GLY A 383 -2.91 35.14 4.78
C GLY A 383 -2.58 34.45 6.11
N GLU A 384 -3.31 33.39 6.50
CA GLU A 384 -2.83 32.46 7.52
C GLU A 384 -1.81 31.49 6.90
N ARG A 385 -0.72 31.22 7.61
CA ARG A 385 0.38 30.38 7.12
C ARG A 385 0.18 28.93 7.53
N VAL A 386 0.31 28.02 6.58
CA VAL A 386 -0.10 26.62 6.75
C VAL A 386 1.07 25.69 6.45
N ARG A 387 1.28 24.68 7.29
CA ARG A 387 2.17 23.54 7.00
C ARG A 387 1.35 22.27 6.74
N PHE A 388 1.71 21.57 5.67
CA PHE A 388 1.29 20.19 5.43
C PHE A 388 2.51 19.29 5.64
N TRP A 389 2.48 18.48 6.69
CA TRP A 389 3.33 17.31 6.84
C TRP A 389 2.80 16.20 5.94
N VAL A 390 3.67 15.60 5.13
CA VAL A 390 3.27 14.66 4.08
C VAL A 390 4.16 13.43 4.14
N LEU A 391 3.53 12.25 4.15
CA LEU A 391 4.18 10.94 4.13
C LEU A 391 3.55 10.09 3.03
N ASP A 392 4.36 9.35 2.30
CA ASP A 392 3.89 8.27 1.43
C ASP A 392 4.10 6.94 2.17
N ALA A 393 3.03 6.33 2.70
CA ALA A 393 3.10 5.02 3.32
C ALA A 393 2.93 3.87 2.31
N GLY A 394 2.55 4.18 1.07
CA GLY A 394 2.39 3.21 0.00
C GLY A 394 1.39 2.07 0.30
N PRO A 395 1.75 0.79 0.07
CA PRO A 395 3.12 0.28 -0.08
C PRO A 395 3.79 0.46 -1.46
N ASN A 396 3.08 0.84 -2.53
CA ASN A 396 3.60 0.75 -3.91
C ASN A 396 3.53 2.03 -4.76
N VAL A 397 2.61 2.96 -4.49
CA VAL A 397 2.21 4.05 -5.40
C VAL A 397 2.81 5.39 -4.97
N PRO A 398 3.72 6.00 -5.77
CA PRO A 398 4.34 7.28 -5.42
C PRO A 398 3.37 8.44 -5.21
N PHE A 399 3.71 9.35 -4.30
CA PHE A 399 2.95 10.55 -4.00
C PHE A 399 3.55 11.80 -4.66
N ALA A 400 2.81 12.42 -5.59
CA ALA A 400 3.14 13.73 -6.15
C ALA A 400 2.24 14.82 -5.53
N PHE A 401 2.41 15.09 -4.22
CA PHE A 401 1.54 15.99 -3.47
C PHE A 401 1.52 17.42 -4.05
N HIS A 402 0.33 17.93 -4.35
CA HIS A 402 0.10 19.24 -4.95
C HIS A 402 -1.13 19.92 -4.34
N ILE A 403 -1.11 21.26 -4.27
CA ILE A 403 -2.28 22.09 -3.97
C ILE A 403 -2.55 23.01 -5.16
N VAL A 404 -3.66 22.77 -5.86
CA VAL A 404 -4.04 23.47 -7.09
C VAL A 404 -4.31 24.95 -6.80
N GLY A 405 -3.52 25.83 -7.41
CA GLY A 405 -3.55 27.28 -7.19
C GLY A 405 -2.61 27.77 -6.09
N GLY A 406 -2.04 26.86 -5.29
CA GLY A 406 -0.96 27.16 -4.34
C GLY A 406 0.43 27.10 -4.99
N GLN A 407 1.41 27.68 -4.30
CA GLN A 407 2.84 27.47 -4.54
C GLN A 407 3.51 27.40 -3.16
N PHE A 408 4.38 26.40 -2.97
CA PHE A 408 5.07 26.17 -1.70
C PHE A 408 6.30 27.07 -1.60
N ASP A 409 6.36 27.96 -0.60
CA ASP A 409 7.50 28.85 -0.36
C ASP A 409 8.56 28.18 0.55
N THR A 410 8.14 27.23 1.37
CA THR A 410 9.02 26.25 2.05
C THR A 410 8.80 24.86 1.47
N TYR A 411 9.90 24.14 1.27
CA TYR A 411 9.94 22.74 0.89
C TYR A 411 11.03 22.05 1.72
N TRP A 412 10.62 21.04 2.49
CA TRP A 412 11.48 20.24 3.34
C TRP A 412 11.21 18.75 3.08
N ILE A 413 12.26 17.95 2.90
CA ILE A 413 12.17 16.50 2.63
C ILE A 413 13.38 15.80 3.26
N GLU A 414 13.22 14.58 3.78
CA GLU A 414 14.32 13.70 4.22
C GLU A 414 15.44 14.39 5.05
N GLY A 415 15.07 15.30 5.95
CA GLY A 415 15.99 16.01 6.83
C GLY A 415 16.46 17.40 6.36
N ALA A 416 16.04 17.89 5.19
CA ALA A 416 16.62 19.09 4.56
C ALA A 416 15.62 20.08 3.94
N TYR A 417 15.83 21.38 4.21
CA TYR A 417 15.22 22.48 3.44
C TYR A 417 15.85 22.60 2.04
N HIS A 418 15.03 22.52 0.99
CA HIS A 418 15.43 22.93 -0.37
C HIS A 418 14.96 24.36 -0.69
N LEU A 419 13.82 24.75 -0.11
CA LEU A 419 13.28 26.11 -0.05
C LEU A 419 12.84 26.39 1.39
N ARG A 420 12.95 27.64 1.83
CA ARG A 420 12.37 28.14 3.08
C ARG A 420 11.99 29.60 2.92
N GLN A 421 10.72 29.93 3.08
CA GLN A 421 10.20 31.30 2.88
C GLN A 421 10.67 31.95 1.56
N GLY A 422 10.63 31.19 0.46
CA GLY A 422 11.06 31.58 -0.88
C GLY A 422 12.58 31.57 -1.10
N VAL A 423 13.39 31.32 -0.07
CA VAL A 423 14.86 31.23 -0.16
C VAL A 423 15.30 29.81 -0.47
N SER A 424 15.95 29.61 -1.62
CA SER A 424 16.49 28.31 -2.02
C SER A 424 17.81 27.99 -1.31
N SER A 425 18.18 26.70 -1.30
CA SER A 425 19.51 26.23 -0.88
C SER A 425 20.69 26.82 -1.68
N SER A 426 20.43 27.47 -2.82
CA SER A 426 21.41 28.22 -3.61
C SER A 426 21.47 29.73 -3.30
N GLY A 427 20.57 30.24 -2.47
CA GLY A 427 20.47 31.65 -2.08
C GLY A 427 19.68 32.54 -3.03
N ALA A 428 18.94 31.98 -4.00
CA ALA A 428 17.90 32.73 -4.71
C ALA A 428 16.71 32.97 -3.77
N THR A 429 16.07 34.14 -3.84
CA THR A 429 15.08 34.61 -2.85
C THR A 429 13.67 34.78 -3.44
N ASP A 430 13.45 34.22 -4.62
CA ASP A 430 12.25 34.25 -5.44
C ASP A 430 11.87 32.83 -5.92
N GLY A 431 12.27 31.82 -5.14
CA GLY A 431 11.97 30.41 -5.40
C GLY A 431 10.61 29.97 -4.87
N GLY A 432 10.10 28.88 -5.44
CA GLY A 432 8.90 28.19 -4.98
C GLY A 432 8.87 26.77 -5.55
N SER A 433 8.14 25.87 -4.89
CA SER A 433 7.82 24.54 -5.43
C SER A 433 6.34 24.41 -5.77
N GLN A 434 6.05 23.53 -6.72
CA GLN A 434 4.69 23.16 -7.14
C GLN A 434 4.25 21.81 -6.57
N VAL A 435 5.20 20.91 -6.27
CA VAL A 435 4.93 19.52 -5.89
C VAL A 435 5.93 19.09 -4.82
N LEU A 436 5.47 18.32 -3.82
CA LEU A 436 6.32 17.45 -3.01
C LEU A 436 6.23 16.03 -3.58
N SER A 437 7.32 15.58 -4.20
CA SER A 437 7.45 14.22 -4.73
C SER A 437 8.04 13.31 -3.67
N LEU A 438 7.33 12.23 -3.36
CA LEU A 438 7.73 11.16 -2.45
C LEU A 438 7.60 9.81 -3.19
N LEU A 439 8.48 8.88 -2.86
CA LEU A 439 8.29 7.44 -3.04
C LEU A 439 7.76 6.82 -1.73
N PRO A 440 7.21 5.60 -1.76
CA PRO A 440 6.83 4.89 -0.54
C PRO A 440 7.97 4.86 0.51
N ALA A 441 7.59 5.18 1.75
CA ALA A 441 8.41 5.46 2.93
C ALA A 441 9.24 6.78 2.94
N GLU A 442 9.19 7.63 1.91
CA GLU A 442 9.76 8.99 1.98
C GLU A 442 8.78 10.00 2.62
N GLY A 443 9.33 10.98 3.34
CA GLY A 443 8.54 11.97 4.07
C GLY A 443 9.08 13.41 4.01
N GLY A 444 8.19 14.38 4.17
CA GLY A 444 8.55 15.80 4.19
C GLY A 444 7.46 16.73 4.72
N PHE A 445 7.67 18.03 4.54
CA PHE A 445 6.61 19.03 4.70
C PHE A 445 6.77 20.17 3.69
N VAL A 446 5.64 20.80 3.39
CA VAL A 446 5.56 22.03 2.58
C VAL A 446 4.77 23.09 3.33
N GLU A 447 5.09 24.35 3.06
CA GLU A 447 4.39 25.49 3.64
C GLU A 447 3.97 26.47 2.55
N LEU A 448 2.89 27.20 2.81
CA LEU A 448 2.36 28.27 1.96
C LEU A 448 1.41 29.19 2.75
N GLU A 449 1.13 30.35 2.17
CA GLU A 449 0.03 31.25 2.55
C GLU A 449 -0.97 31.31 1.39
N PHE A 450 -2.27 31.34 1.69
CA PHE A 450 -3.31 31.48 0.66
C PHE A 450 -3.66 32.96 0.45
N PRO A 451 -3.52 33.52 -0.78
CA PRO A 451 -3.65 34.96 -1.03
C PRO A 451 -5.09 35.43 -1.32
N GLU A 452 -6.01 34.51 -1.62
CA GLU A 452 -7.41 34.80 -1.95
C GLU A 452 -8.33 33.73 -1.34
N ALA A 453 -9.54 34.10 -0.91
CA ALA A 453 -10.53 33.15 -0.41
C ALA A 453 -11.09 32.25 -1.53
N GLY A 454 -11.34 30.96 -1.23
CA GLY A 454 -11.73 29.98 -2.24
C GLY A 454 -11.70 28.52 -1.76
N ASN A 455 -11.67 27.60 -2.72
CA ASN A 455 -11.42 26.17 -2.48
C ASN A 455 -10.21 25.75 -3.33
N TYR A 456 -9.13 25.32 -2.70
CA TYR A 456 -7.90 24.90 -3.35
C TYR A 456 -7.80 23.37 -3.28
N SER A 457 -7.82 22.68 -4.43
CA SER A 457 -7.80 21.22 -4.46
C SER A 457 -6.44 20.68 -4.03
N VAL A 458 -6.43 19.84 -3.00
CA VAL A 458 -5.30 19.03 -2.56
C VAL A 458 -5.34 17.72 -3.34
N VAL A 459 -4.26 17.30 -3.99
CA VAL A 459 -4.23 16.10 -4.85
C VAL A 459 -2.90 15.35 -4.83
N ASN A 460 -2.91 14.05 -5.13
CA ASN A 460 -1.77 13.41 -5.79
C ASN A 460 -1.78 13.78 -7.28
N HIS A 461 -0.76 14.48 -7.76
CA HIS A 461 -0.66 14.93 -9.15
C HIS A 461 -0.38 13.79 -10.16
N ILE A 462 -0.15 12.54 -9.70
CA ILE A 462 -0.43 11.36 -10.53
C ILE A 462 -1.96 11.27 -10.65
N MET A 463 -2.53 11.94 -11.66
CA MET A 463 -3.96 12.26 -11.69
C MET A 463 -4.90 11.04 -11.64
N SER A 464 -4.47 9.87 -12.09
CA SER A 464 -5.25 8.62 -11.95
C SER A 464 -5.44 8.20 -10.49
N GLU A 465 -4.54 8.62 -9.59
CA GLU A 465 -4.58 8.30 -8.17
C GLU A 465 -5.43 9.33 -7.40
N ALA A 466 -5.43 10.59 -7.85
CA ALA A 466 -6.47 11.54 -7.47
C ALA A 466 -7.85 11.08 -7.98
N GLU A 467 -7.98 10.60 -9.22
CA GLU A 467 -9.23 9.99 -9.73
C GLU A 467 -9.62 8.67 -9.02
N ARG A 468 -8.74 8.13 -8.15
CA ARG A 468 -8.97 7.01 -7.22
C ARG A 468 -9.18 7.46 -5.76
N GLY A 469 -9.33 8.77 -5.51
CA GLY A 469 -9.70 9.33 -4.21
C GLY A 469 -8.59 9.96 -3.39
N ALA A 470 -7.37 10.12 -3.94
CA ALA A 470 -6.27 10.84 -3.30
C ALA A 470 -6.42 12.36 -3.47
N HIS A 471 -7.51 12.92 -2.94
CA HIS A 471 -7.80 14.36 -2.98
C HIS A 471 -8.62 14.90 -1.79
N GLY A 472 -8.73 16.22 -1.77
CA GLY A 472 -9.63 17.00 -0.93
C GLY A 472 -9.56 18.49 -1.26
N TYR A 473 -10.07 19.36 -0.39
CA TYR A 473 -9.99 20.81 -0.55
C TYR A 473 -9.51 21.53 0.71
N VAL A 474 -8.61 22.49 0.54
CA VAL A 474 -8.42 23.58 1.50
C VAL A 474 -9.53 24.59 1.27
N HIS A 475 -10.35 24.85 2.30
CA HIS A 475 -11.32 25.93 2.29
C HIS A 475 -10.68 27.18 2.91
N VAL A 476 -10.57 28.23 2.11
CA VAL A 476 -9.91 29.49 2.48
C VAL A 476 -10.98 30.57 2.60
N THR A 477 -11.06 31.22 3.76
CA THR A 477 -12.03 32.28 4.07
C THR A 477 -11.37 33.68 4.19
N ASP A 478 -12.19 34.73 4.31
CA ASP A 478 -11.76 36.14 4.49
C ASP A 478 -11.39 36.48 5.95
#